data_AF-A0A950D078-F1
#
_entry.id   AF-A0A950D078-F1
#
_cell.length_a   1.000
_cell.length_b   1.000
_cell.length_c   1.000
_cell.angle_alpha   90.00
_cell.angle_beta   90.00
_cell.angle_gamma   90.00
#
_symmetry.space_group_name_H-M   'P 1'
#
loop_
_entity.id
_entity.type
_entity.pdbx_description
1 polymer ?
#
loop_
_entity_poly.entity_id
_entity_poly.type
_entity_poly.pdbx_seq_one_letter_code
_entity_poly.pdbx_strand_id
1 'polypeptide(L)'
;MIAKDGDSSQGLIAQYYLGTLKAQQGDNKTAKTYLTKVAGSNSQCSPLAKIALAQLYAGEGKTSEARNLLQSIVNKPSALVSKDQADILIARLDESADPKAAKALLQSLKTPDQRPAVSRAVSEMEATLSK
;
A
#
# COMPACT_ATOMS: atom_id res chain seq x y z
N MET A 1 -25.82 -19.84 17.90
CA MET A 1 -24.49 -19.18 18.02
C MET A 1 -24.42 -18.17 16.89
N ILE A 2 -24.47 -16.87 17.18
CA ILE A 2 -24.41 -15.82 16.15
C ILE A 2 -22.93 -15.65 15.83
N ALA A 3 -22.51 -16.19 14.69
CA ALA A 3 -21.15 -15.98 14.21
C ALA A 3 -20.91 -14.47 14.10
N LYS A 4 -19.74 -14.04 14.57
CA LYS A 4 -19.29 -12.65 14.54
C LYS A 4 -19.00 -12.30 13.08
N ASP A 5 -20.04 -11.95 12.32
CA ASP A 5 -19.98 -11.77 10.85
C ASP A 5 -18.90 -10.78 10.40
N GLY A 6 -18.45 -9.89 11.29
CA GLY A 6 -17.36 -8.96 11.04
C GLY A 6 -15.98 -9.58 10.81
N ASP A 7 -15.77 -10.86 11.14
CA ASP A 7 -14.51 -11.58 10.87
C ASP A 7 -14.64 -12.58 9.70
N SER A 8 -15.84 -12.69 9.11
CA SER A 8 -16.04 -13.43 7.86
C SER A 8 -15.30 -12.78 6.69
N SER A 9 -15.07 -13.53 5.62
CA SER A 9 -14.45 -12.97 4.40
C SER A 9 -15.24 -11.78 3.85
N GLN A 10 -16.58 -11.86 3.83
CA GLN A 10 -17.46 -10.77 3.41
C GLN A 10 -17.39 -9.58 4.38
N GLY A 11 -17.36 -9.84 5.69
CA GLY A 11 -17.22 -8.81 6.72
C GLY A 11 -15.91 -8.03 6.57
N LEU A 12 -14.79 -8.71 6.33
CA LEU A 12 -13.49 -8.07 6.13
C LEU A 12 -13.42 -7.25 4.83
N ILE A 13 -14.07 -7.71 3.76
CA ILE A 13 -14.20 -6.94 2.52
C ILE A 13 -15.02 -5.67 2.78
N ALA A 14 -16.16 -5.78 3.46
CA ALA A 14 -16.98 -4.62 3.82
C ALA A 14 -16.22 -3.64 4.71
N GLN A 15 -15.44 -4.12 5.67
CA GLN A 15 -14.60 -3.29 6.52
C GLN A 15 -13.50 -2.55 5.74
N TYR A 16 -12.90 -3.18 4.72
CA TYR A 16 -11.96 -2.49 3.84
C TYR A 16 -12.64 -1.30 3.15
N TYR A 17 -13.81 -1.52 2.54
CA TYR A 17 -14.55 -0.44 1.88
C TYR A 17 -14.97 0.66 2.86
N LEU A 18 -15.48 0.32 4.04
CA LEU A 18 -15.82 1.30 5.08
C LEU A 18 -14.60 2.13 5.49
N GLY A 19 -13.44 1.50 5.66
CA GLY A 19 -12.19 2.19 5.95
C GLY A 19 -11.81 3.19 4.86
N THR A 20 -11.88 2.79 3.58
CA THR A 20 -11.57 3.68 2.45
C THR A 20 -12.57 4.84 2.34
N LEU A 21 -13.86 4.60 2.55
CA LEU A 21 -14.88 5.65 2.52
C LEU A 21 -14.67 6.66 3.65
N LYS A 22 -14.28 6.19 4.84
CA LYS A 22 -13.97 7.08 5.97
C LYS A 22 -12.75 7.96 5.70
N ALA A 23 -11.71 7.40 5.06
CA ALA A 23 -10.55 8.18 4.64
C ALA A 23 -10.94 9.28 3.63
N GLN A 24 -11.81 8.96 2.66
CA GLN A 24 -12.32 9.94 1.70
C GLN A 24 -13.15 11.06 2.36
N GLN A 25 -13.82 10.76 3.47
CA GLN A 25 -14.55 11.74 4.28
C GLN A 25 -13.63 12.57 5.20
N GLY A 26 -12.31 12.32 5.19
CA GLY A 26 -11.35 12.95 6.10
C GLY A 26 -11.36 12.37 7.52
N ASP A 27 -12.19 11.36 7.80
CA ASP A 27 -12.22 10.66 9.09
C ASP A 27 -11.12 9.60 9.15
N ASN A 28 -9.88 10.08 9.18
CA ASN A 28 -8.68 9.24 9.18
C ASN A 28 -8.58 8.37 10.44
N LYS A 29 -9.17 8.80 11.56
CA LYS A 29 -9.17 8.03 12.80
C LYS A 29 -10.00 6.75 12.62
N THR A 30 -11.25 6.89 12.19
CA THR A 30 -12.14 5.75 11.96
C THR A 30 -11.65 4.89 10.80
N ALA A 31 -11.12 5.52 9.73
CA ALA A 31 -10.51 4.80 8.62
C ALA A 31 -9.42 3.84 9.08
N LYS A 32 -8.47 4.32 9.89
CA LYS A 32 -7.38 3.48 10.45
C LYS A 32 -7.92 2.33 11.28
N THR A 33 -8.99 2.51 12.06
CA THR A 33 -9.58 1.42 12.84
C THR A 33 -10.06 0.26 11.95
N TYR A 34 -10.82 0.57 10.89
CA TYR A 34 -11.30 -0.45 9.96
C TYR A 34 -10.15 -1.10 9.18
N LEU A 35 -9.24 -0.28 8.65
CA LEU A 35 -8.15 -0.77 7.81
C LEU A 35 -7.14 -1.60 8.59
N THR A 36 -6.82 -1.25 9.86
CA THR A 36 -5.93 -2.05 10.72
C THR A 36 -6.49 -3.45 10.96
N LYS A 37 -7.81 -3.56 11.17
CA LYS A 37 -8.45 -4.85 11.33
C LYS A 37 -8.30 -5.72 10.08
N VAL A 38 -8.51 -5.16 8.90
CA VAL A 38 -8.35 -5.91 7.64
C VAL A 38 -6.88 -6.22 7.33
N ALA A 39 -5.97 -5.28 7.58
CA ALA A 39 -4.53 -5.45 7.36
C ALA A 39 -3.93 -6.59 8.20
N GLY A 40 -4.42 -6.79 9.43
CA GLY A 40 -4.02 -7.89 10.30
C GLY A 40 -4.70 -9.24 10.02
N SER A 41 -5.62 -9.30 9.05
CA SER A 41 -6.38 -10.51 8.73
C SER A 41 -5.75 -11.35 7.61
N ASN A 42 -6.31 -12.55 7.39
CA ASN A 42 -6.00 -13.40 6.24
C ASN A 42 -6.87 -13.08 5.00
N SER A 43 -7.61 -11.97 5.00
CA SER A 43 -8.42 -11.57 3.85
C SER A 43 -7.56 -11.26 2.63
N GLN A 44 -8.11 -11.53 1.45
CA GLN A 44 -7.54 -11.06 0.18
C GLN A 44 -7.37 -9.53 0.14
N CYS A 45 -8.16 -8.78 0.91
CA CYS A 45 -8.04 -7.32 1.03
C CYS A 45 -6.94 -6.87 1.99
N SER A 46 -6.26 -7.77 2.72
CA SER A 46 -5.20 -7.39 3.68
C SER A 46 -4.10 -6.51 3.03
N PRO A 47 -3.53 -6.87 1.85
CA PRO A 47 -2.54 -6.03 1.18
C PRO A 47 -3.11 -4.66 0.78
N LEU A 48 -4.37 -4.60 0.32
CA LEU A 48 -5.02 -3.33 -0.03
C LEU A 48 -5.24 -2.44 1.18
N ALA A 49 -5.63 -3.03 2.32
CA ALA A 49 -5.79 -2.30 3.58
C ALA A 49 -4.44 -1.76 4.10
N LYS A 50 -3.36 -2.53 3.95
CA LYS A 50 -2.00 -2.07 4.27
C LYS A 50 -1.56 -0.90 3.39
N ILE A 51 -1.87 -0.90 2.10
CA ILE A 51 -1.60 0.24 1.20
C ILE A 51 -2.38 1.48 1.66
N ALA A 52 -3.69 1.34 1.93
CA ALA A 52 -4.51 2.45 2.39
C ALA A 52 -4.02 3.03 3.73
N LEU A 53 -3.63 2.17 4.68
CA LEU A 53 -2.99 2.61 5.92
C LEU A 53 -1.67 3.32 5.67
N ALA A 54 -0.84 2.82 4.76
CA ALA A 54 0.43 3.46 4.42
C ALA A 54 0.21 4.87 3.87
N GLN A 55 -0.80 5.07 3.02
CA GLN A 55 -1.19 6.40 2.53
C GLN A 55 -1.64 7.33 3.65
N LEU A 56 -2.46 6.82 4.58
CA LEU A 56 -2.89 7.59 5.75
C LEU A 56 -1.70 7.99 6.65
N TYR A 57 -0.76 7.06 6.89
CA TYR A 57 0.44 7.35 7.66
C TYR A 57 1.37 8.32 6.94
N ALA A 58 1.55 8.19 5.62
CA ALA A 58 2.34 9.13 4.84
C ALA A 58 1.75 10.55 4.91
N GLY A 59 0.43 10.69 4.82
CA GLY A 59 -0.26 11.98 5.00
C GLY A 59 -0.13 12.58 6.41
N GLU A 60 0.18 11.76 7.42
CA GLU A 60 0.49 12.18 8.79
C GLU A 60 2.00 12.46 9.01
N GLY A 61 2.84 12.37 7.97
CA GLY A 61 4.30 12.47 8.08
C GLY A 61 4.97 11.24 8.70
N LYS A 62 4.22 10.15 8.90
CA LYS A 62 4.68 8.87 9.47
C LYS A 62 5.23 7.95 8.38
N THR A 63 6.26 8.42 7.69
CA THR A 63 6.86 7.74 6.54
C THR A 63 7.44 6.37 6.92
N SER A 64 7.98 6.23 8.13
CA SER A 64 8.54 4.94 8.60
C SER A 64 7.44 3.87 8.75
N GLU A 65 6.32 4.21 9.40
CA GLU A 65 5.18 3.30 9.55
C GLU A 65 4.55 2.95 8.19
N ALA A 66 4.44 3.93 7.29
CA ALA A 66 3.97 3.70 5.93
C ALA A 66 4.90 2.74 5.18
N ARG A 67 6.22 2.93 5.26
CA ARG A 67 7.21 2.05 4.63
C ARG A 67 7.09 0.63 5.15
N ASN A 68 7.00 0.45 6.47
CA ASN A 68 6.93 -0.87 7.09
C ASN A 68 5.71 -1.67 6.63
N LEU A 69 4.55 -1.01 6.46
CA LEU A 69 3.36 -1.65 5.90
C LEU A 69 3.59 -2.14 4.47
N LEU A 70 4.16 -1.29 3.61
CA LEU A 70 4.45 -1.64 2.22
C LEU A 70 5.52 -2.74 2.13
N GLN A 71 6.56 -2.69 2.96
CA GLN A 71 7.59 -3.72 3.05
C GLN A 71 7.00 -5.08 3.43
N SER A 72 5.97 -5.10 4.28
CA SER A 72 5.28 -6.36 4.61
C SER A 72 4.58 -7.00 3.41
N ILE A 73 4.22 -6.21 2.39
CA ILE A 73 3.65 -6.69 1.12
C ILE A 73 4.77 -7.20 0.21
N VAL A 74 5.91 -6.50 0.14
CA VAL A 74 7.11 -6.97 -0.57
C VAL A 74 7.54 -8.35 -0.05
N ASN A 75 7.49 -8.56 1.27
CA ASN A 75 7.87 -9.81 1.91
C ASN A 75 6.83 -10.93 1.71
N LYS A 76 5.55 -10.57 1.50
CA LYS A 76 4.45 -11.51 1.28
C LYS A 76 3.50 -10.97 0.21
N PRO A 77 3.89 -11.05 -1.08
CA PRO A 77 3.05 -10.59 -2.18
C PRO A 77 1.80 -11.46 -2.30
N SER A 78 0.80 -10.96 -3.03
CA SER A 78 -0.49 -11.62 -3.22
C SER A 78 -0.94 -11.56 -4.67
N ALA A 79 -2.02 -12.28 -5.00
CA ALA A 79 -2.64 -12.19 -6.32
C ALA A 79 -3.12 -10.77 -6.67
N LEU A 80 -3.55 -9.99 -5.66
CA LEU A 80 -4.06 -8.62 -5.87
C LEU A 80 -2.96 -7.56 -5.91
N VAL A 81 -1.83 -7.81 -5.22
CA VAL A 81 -0.73 -6.86 -5.12
C VAL A 81 0.60 -7.61 -5.25
N SER A 82 1.32 -7.34 -6.34
CA SER A 82 2.64 -7.92 -6.59
C SER A 82 3.73 -7.24 -5.76
N LYS A 83 4.89 -7.90 -5.69
CA LYS A 83 6.11 -7.33 -5.11
C LYS A 83 6.48 -6.00 -5.80
N ASP A 84 6.56 -6.00 -7.13
CA ASP A 84 6.93 -4.81 -7.92
C ASP A 84 5.98 -3.63 -7.66
N GLN A 85 4.68 -3.89 -7.50
CA GLN A 85 3.71 -2.84 -7.17
C GLN A 85 3.98 -2.25 -5.78
N ALA A 86 4.31 -3.09 -4.80
CA ALA A 86 4.68 -2.62 -3.47
C ALA A 86 6.00 -1.82 -3.49
N ASP A 87 7.01 -2.28 -4.24
CA ASP A 87 8.27 -1.58 -4.42
C ASP A 87 8.07 -0.20 -5.10
N ILE A 88 7.19 -0.10 -6.10
CA ILE A 88 6.80 1.20 -6.68
C ILE A 88 6.19 2.13 -5.63
N LEU A 89 5.30 1.63 -4.78
CA LEU A 89 4.68 2.44 -3.72
C LEU A 89 5.71 2.90 -2.68
N ILE A 90 6.69 2.06 -2.35
CA ILE A 90 7.82 2.42 -1.49
C ILE A 90 8.66 3.52 -2.15
N ALA A 91 8.97 3.39 -3.44
CA ALA A 91 9.71 4.43 -4.16
C ALA A 91 8.94 5.76 -4.20
N ARG A 92 7.60 5.74 -4.33
CA ARG A 92 6.78 6.96 -4.28
C ARG A 92 6.80 7.59 -2.90
N LEU A 93 6.76 6.78 -1.86
CA LEU A 93 6.86 7.24 -0.48
C LEU A 93 8.21 7.90 -0.21
N ASP A 94 9.28 7.35 -0.78
CA ASP A 94 10.65 7.86 -0.64
C ASP A 94 10.95 9.08 -1.50
N GLU A 95 10.13 9.39 -2.51
CA GLU A 95 10.40 10.47 -3.46
C GLU A 95 10.70 11.81 -2.78
N SER A 96 10.00 12.14 -1.69
CA SER A 96 10.25 13.35 -0.90
C SER A 96 11.18 13.15 0.30
N ALA A 97 11.22 11.94 0.86
CA ALA A 97 11.95 11.65 2.11
C ALA A 97 13.39 11.19 1.88
N ASP A 98 13.60 10.35 0.87
CA ASP A 98 14.91 9.85 0.43
C ASP A 98 14.91 9.60 -1.09
N PRO A 99 15.14 10.65 -1.91
CA PRO A 99 15.15 10.54 -3.36
C PRO A 99 16.21 9.56 -3.90
N LYS A 100 17.29 9.30 -3.14
CA LYS A 100 18.33 8.35 -3.53
C LYS A 100 17.83 6.92 -3.39
N ALA A 101 17.19 6.60 -2.26
CA ALA A 101 16.55 5.30 -2.06
C ALA A 101 15.45 5.05 -3.10
N ALA A 102 14.62 6.07 -3.41
CA ALA A 102 13.60 5.98 -4.46
C ALA A 102 14.23 5.60 -5.82
N LYS A 103 15.28 6.31 -6.25
CA LYS A 103 15.99 6.03 -7.51
C LYS A 103 16.59 4.63 -7.54
N ALA A 104 17.25 4.21 -6.46
CA ALA A 104 17.86 2.88 -6.38
C ALA A 104 16.80 1.76 -6.49
N LEU A 105 15.66 1.94 -5.85
CA LEU A 105 14.56 0.98 -5.91
C LEU A 105 13.96 0.91 -7.32
N LEU A 106 13.71 2.06 -7.96
CA LEU A 106 13.24 2.11 -9.35
C LEU A 106 14.20 1.44 -10.34
N GLN A 107 15.50 1.62 -10.15
CA GLN A 107 16.51 0.94 -10.97
C GLN A 107 16.45 -0.59 -10.79
N SER A 108 16.24 -1.08 -9.57
CA SER A 108 16.11 -2.52 -9.31
C SER A 108 14.90 -3.17 -9.98
N LEU A 109 13.87 -2.39 -10.32
CA LEU A 109 12.66 -2.86 -10.99
C LEU A 109 12.82 -2.98 -12.51
N LYS A 110 13.87 -2.40 -13.10
CA LYS A 110 14.14 -2.45 -14.54
C LYS A 110 14.69 -3.81 -14.94
N THR A 111 13.79 -4.78 -15.10
CA THR A 111 14.12 -6.12 -15.59
C THR A 111 13.62 -6.32 -17.03
N PRO A 112 14.26 -7.19 -17.84
CA PRO A 112 13.81 -7.48 -19.21
C PRO A 112 12.37 -8.00 -19.28
N ASP A 113 11.92 -8.74 -18.27
CA ASP A 113 10.59 -9.38 -18.21
C ASP A 113 9.57 -8.56 -17.41
N GLN A 114 9.87 -7.30 -17.10
CA GLN A 114 8.98 -6.46 -16.30
C GLN A 114 7.63 -6.23 -16.99
N ARG A 115 6.54 -6.21 -16.21
CA ARG A 115 5.20 -5.93 -16.73
C ARG A 115 5.16 -4.53 -17.36
N PRO A 116 4.45 -4.31 -18.47
CA PRO A 116 4.35 -2.99 -19.10
C PRO A 116 3.85 -1.88 -18.15
N ALA A 117 2.98 -2.22 -17.20
CA ALA A 117 2.51 -1.28 -16.18
C ALA A 117 3.62 -0.85 -15.20
N VAL A 118 4.53 -1.76 -14.83
CA VAL A 118 5.69 -1.47 -13.97
C VAL A 118 6.66 -0.55 -14.71
N SER A 119 6.97 -0.87 -15.97
CA SER A 119 7.85 -0.03 -16.81
C SER A 119 7.35 1.41 -16.97
N ARG A 120 6.05 1.59 -17.20
CA ARG A 120 5.42 2.93 -17.27
C ARG A 120 5.55 3.68 -15.95
N ALA A 121 5.19 3.03 -14.83
CA ALA A 121 5.28 3.64 -13.51
C ALA A 121 6.72 4.06 -13.16
N VAL A 122 7.71 3.22 -13.47
CA VAL A 122 9.14 3.54 -13.27
C VAL A 122 9.54 4.76 -14.10
N SER A 123 9.18 4.79 -15.39
CA SER A 123 9.55 5.88 -16.30
C SER A 123 8.92 7.21 -15.88
N GLU A 124 7.65 7.20 -15.47
CA GLU A 124 6.94 8.39 -14.96
C GLU A 124 7.61 8.95 -13.71
N MET A 125 7.98 8.08 -12.76
CA MET A 125 8.61 8.51 -11.51
C MET A 125 10.03 9.02 -11.71
N GLU A 126 10.80 8.40 -12.59
CA GLU A 126 12.15 8.90 -12.93
C GLU A 126 12.10 10.28 -13.59
N ALA A 127 11.06 10.54 -14.39
CA ALA A 127 10.87 11.86 -14.99
C ALA A 127 10.58 12.94 -13.93
N THR A 128 9.91 12.59 -12.84
CA THR A 128 9.67 13.52 -11.71
C THR A 128 10.93 13.71 -10.85
N LEU A 129 11.66 12.64 -10.58
CA LEU A 129 12.90 12.65 -9.78
C LEU A 129 14.12 13.28 -10.48
N SER A 130 14.01 13.57 -11.78
CA SER A 130 15.04 14.22 -12.60
C SER A 130 14.81 15.73 -12.78
N LYS A 131 13.68 16.26 -12.28
CA LYS A 131 13.40 17.70 -12.22
C LYS A 131 13.98 18.31 -10.95
#